data_AF-A0ABD2MMH0-F1
#
_entry.id   AF-A0ABD2MMH0-F1
#
_cell.length_a   1.000
_cell.length_b   1.000
_cell.length_c   1.000
_cell.angle_alpha   90.00
_cell.angle_beta   90.00
_cell.angle_gamma   90.00
#
_symmetry.space_group_name_H-M   'P 1'
#
loop_
_entity.id
_entity.type
_entity.pdbx_description
1 polymer ?
#
loop_
_entity_poly.entity_id
_entity_poly.type
_entity_poly.pdbx_seq_one_letter_code
_entity_poly.pdbx_strand_id
1 'polypeptide(L)' 'MTAMTQDEIVTAVKTVAQGLEALRSEHTGLLHGLHDAPDPIANERASLVQQSADMIELGLGEAQ' A
#
# COMPACT_ATOMS: atom_id res chain seq x y z
N MET A 1 -21.53 14.52 18.65
CA MET A 1 -20.73 13.80 17.62
C MET A 1 -21.59 13.76 16.37
N THR A 2 -21.19 14.44 15.31
CA THR A 2 -21.91 14.37 14.03
C THR A 2 -21.73 12.95 13.50
N ALA A 3 -22.81 12.19 13.43
CA ALA A 3 -22.79 10.87 12.81
C ALA A 3 -22.48 11.06 11.31
N MET A 4 -21.43 10.41 10.82
CA MET A 4 -21.14 10.38 9.39
C MET A 4 -22.29 9.68 8.66
N THR A 5 -22.71 10.26 7.55
CA THR A 5 -23.70 9.65 6.68
C THR A 5 -23.10 8.45 5.96
N GLN A 6 -23.96 7.53 5.52
CA GLN A 6 -23.52 6.35 4.77
C GLN A 6 -22.74 6.73 3.50
N ASP A 7 -23.15 7.81 2.82
CA ASP A 7 -22.48 8.31 1.62
C ASP A 7 -21.07 8.85 1.91
N GLU A 8 -20.89 9.53 3.05
CA GLU A 8 -19.57 9.99 3.50
C GLU A 8 -18.66 8.82 3.85
N ILE A 9 -19.20 7.76 4.48
CA ILE A 9 -18.45 6.53 4.78
C ILE A 9 -17.99 5.86 3.48
N VAL A 10 -18.89 5.68 2.51
CA VAL A 10 -18.56 5.06 1.21
C VAL A 10 -17.51 5.88 0.46
N THR A 11 -17.62 7.21 0.50
CA THR A 11 -16.65 8.12 -0.15
C THR A 11 -15.28 8.05 0.53
N ALA A 12 -15.25 7.99 1.86
CA ALA A 12 -14.02 7.84 2.63
C ALA A 12 -13.34 6.50 2.32
N VAL A 13 -14.08 5.39 2.30
CA VAL A 13 -13.55 4.07 1.96
C VAL A 13 -12.95 4.05 0.55
N LYS A 14 -13.64 4.63 -0.44
CA LYS A 14 -13.11 4.75 -1.82
C LYS A 14 -11.82 5.56 -1.88
N THR A 15 -11.75 6.67 -1.14
CA THR A 15 -10.54 7.50 -1.06
C THR A 15 -9.37 6.71 -0.47
N VAL A 16 -9.61 5.94 0.59
CA VAL A 16 -8.59 5.09 1.20
C VAL A 16 -8.12 3.99 0.24
N ALA A 17 -9.05 3.32 -0.44
CA ALA A 17 -8.71 2.29 -1.43
C ALA A 17 -7.83 2.84 -2.56
N GLN A 18 -8.17 4.00 -3.12
CA GLN A 18 -7.34 4.67 -4.13
C GLN A 18 -5.95 5.05 -3.61
N GLY A 19 -5.86 5.52 -2.35
CA GLY A 19 -4.57 5.82 -1.72
C GLY A 19 -3.70 4.57 -1.53
N LEU A 20 -4.31 3.45 -1.14
CA LEU A 20 -3.63 2.16 -1.02
C LEU A 20 -3.15 1.63 -2.38
N GLU A 21 -3.93 1.80 -3.45
CA GLU A 21 -3.50 1.42 -4.81
C GLU A 21 -2.28 2.21 -5.27
N ALA A 22 -2.27 3.53 -5.02
CA ALA A 22 -1.13 4.38 -5.32
C ALA A 22 0.11 3.93 -4.52
N LEU A 23 -0.05 3.69 -3.22
CA LEU A 23 1.05 3.25 -2.35
C LEU A 23 1.61 1.88 -2.76
N ARG A 24 0.76 0.94 -3.20
CA ARG A 24 1.19 -0.35 -3.78
C ARG A 24 2.07 -0.12 -5.00
N SER A 25 1.65 0.76 -5.92
CA SER A 25 2.42 1.07 -7.13
C SER A 25 3.80 1.63 -6.81
N GLU A 26 3.90 2.51 -5.79
CA GLU A 26 5.18 3.05 -5.33
C GLU A 26 6.08 1.95 -4.73
N HIS A 27 5.51 1.03 -3.94
CA HIS A 27 6.25 -0.11 -3.36
C HIS A 27 6.81 -1.04 -4.45
N THR A 28 6.05 -1.32 -5.52
CA THR A 28 6.55 -2.08 -6.67
C THR A 28 7.73 -1.39 -7.35
N GLY A 29 7.70 -0.05 -7.44
CA GLY A 29 8.82 0.73 -7.97
C GLY A 29 10.07 0.66 -7.07
N LEU A 30 9.88 0.77 -5.75
CA LEU A 30 10.96 0.65 -4.77
C LEU A 30 11.59 -0.75 -4.79
N LEU A 31 10.79 -1.80 -4.87
CA LEU A 31 11.27 -3.19 -4.96
C LEU A 31 12.15 -3.41 -6.19
N HIS A 32 11.73 -2.92 -7.36
CA HIS A 32 12.57 -2.98 -8.56
C HIS A 32 13.91 -2.28 -8.35
N GLY A 33 13.89 -1.05 -7.82
CA GLY A 33 15.13 -0.30 -7.57
C GLY A 33 16.05 -0.96 -6.54
N LEU A 34 15.50 -1.64 -5.54
CA LEU A 34 16.27 -2.37 -4.52
C LEU A 34 16.87 -3.66 -5.07
N HIS A 35 16.17 -4.39 -5.94
CA HIS A 35 16.72 -5.59 -6.58
C HIS A 35 17.89 -5.29 -7.54
N ASP A 36 17.88 -4.11 -8.16
CA ASP A 36 18.96 -3.67 -9.06
C ASP A 36 20.18 -3.10 -8.31
N ALA A 37 20.08 -2.88 -7.00
CA ALA A 37 21.15 -2.33 -6.19
C ALA A 37 22.13 -3.43 -5.72
N PRO A 38 23.45 -3.29 -5.93
CA PRO A 38 24.45 -4.29 -5.51
C PRO A 38 24.79 -4.23 -4.01
N ASP A 39 23.90 -3.68 -3.17
CA ASP A 39 24.13 -3.45 -1.75
C ASP A 39 23.58 -4.63 -0.91
N PRO A 40 24.36 -5.27 -0.03
CA PRO A 40 23.86 -6.32 0.86
C PRO A 40 22.70 -5.88 1.76
N ILE A 41 22.56 -4.58 2.06
CA ILE A 41 21.44 -4.01 2.81
C ILE A 41 20.17 -3.92 1.93
N ALA A 42 20.31 -3.91 0.60
CA ALA A 42 19.17 -3.81 -0.32
C ALA A 42 18.22 -5.01 -0.20
N ASN A 43 18.72 -6.21 0.08
CA ASN A 43 17.88 -7.40 0.29
C ASN A 43 17.01 -7.30 1.57
N GLU A 44 17.57 -6.77 2.66
CA GLU A 44 16.83 -6.55 3.89
C GLU A 44 15.75 -5.48 3.70
N ARG A 45 16.10 -4.38 3.01
CA ARG A 45 15.14 -3.34 2.62
C ARG A 45 14.06 -3.88 1.68
N ALA A 46 14.42 -4.71 0.71
CA ALA A 46 13.46 -5.31 -0.21
C ALA A 46 12.48 -6.22 0.55
N SER A 47 12.96 -6.98 1.53
CA SER A 47 12.11 -7.82 2.39
C SER A 47 11.10 -6.98 3.19
N LEU A 48 11.51 -5.84 3.74
CA LEU A 48 10.62 -4.93 4.46
C LEU A 48 9.57 -4.28 3.53
N VAL A 49 10.00 -3.84 2.34
CA VAL A 49 9.10 -3.26 1.34
C VAL A 49 8.11 -4.31 0.84
N GLN A 50 8.52 -5.56 0.65
CA GLN A 50 7.64 -6.65 0.26
C GLN A 50 6.58 -6.91 1.35
N GLN A 51 6.98 -7.00 2.62
CA GLN A 51 6.02 -7.16 3.72
C GLN A 51 5.00 -6.02 3.77
N SER A 52 5.44 -4.78 3.54
CA SER A 52 4.55 -3.62 3.46
C SER A 52 3.59 -3.72 2.28
N ALA A 53 4.07 -4.16 1.11
CA ALA A 53 3.25 -4.38 -0.08
C ALA A 53 2.17 -5.45 0.16
N ASP A 54 2.50 -6.56 0.83
CA ASP A 54 1.56 -7.63 1.16
C ASP A 54 0.42 -7.13 2.08
N MET A 55 0.76 -6.27 3.06
CA MET A 55 -0.26 -5.64 3.93
C MET A 55 -1.18 -4.69 3.16
N ILE A 56 -0.64 -3.95 2.19
CA ILE A 56 -1.42 -3.07 1.32
C ILE A 56 -2.38 -3.90 0.46
N GLU A 57 -1.92 -5.01 -0.12
CA GLU A 57 -2.77 -5.91 -0.91
C GLU A 57 -3.90 -6.52 -0.08
N LEU A 58 -3.61 -6.94 1.15
CA LEU A 58 -4.65 -7.42 2.08
C LEU A 58 -5.71 -6.34 2.32
N GLY A 59 -5.31 -5.12 2.68
CA GLY A 59 -6.23 -4.01 2.93
C GLY A 59 -7.04 -3.60 1.69
N LEU A 60 -6.45 -3.68 0.50
CA LEU A 60 -7.15 -3.47 -0.77
C LEU A 60 -8.18 -4.57 -1.06
N GLY A 61 -7.87 -5.81 -0.69
CA GLY A 61 -8.80 -6.94 -0.81
C GLY A 61 -9.98 -6.82 0.16
N GLU A 62 -9.75 -6.28 1.35
CA GLU A 62 -10.80 -6.03 2.36
C GLU A 62 -11.68 -4.81 2.03
N ALA A 63 -11.19 -3.86 1.23
CA ALA A 63 -11.90 -2.63 0.86
C ALA A 63 -12.78 -2.75 -0.40
N GLN A 64 -12.71 -3.87 -1.14
CA GLN A 64 -13.51 -4.17 -2.34
C GLN A 64 -14.80 -4.92 -1.99
#